data_AF-A0A6F8XVT7-F1
#
_entry.id   AF-A0A6F8XVT7-F1
#
_cell.length_a   1.000
_cell.length_b   1.000
_cell.length_c   1.000
_cell.angle_alpha   90.00
_cell.angle_beta   90.00
_cell.angle_gamma   90.00
#
_symmetry.space_group_name_H-M   'P 1'
#
loop_
_entity.id
_entity.type
_entity.pdbx_description
1 polymer ?
#
loop_
_entity_poly.entity_id
_entity_poly.type
_entity_poly.pdbx_seq_one_letter_code
_entity_poly.pdbx_strand_id
1 'polypeptide(L)'
;MIADRVDKRKLLIWVQLGSALLAAVLGVLVLTDVVRLWHVYVLAFGVGLLRCLDFPARQSFVHEIVSHKHLHNAVTLNSVLLNAARVIGPSIAGATIVLGGIGLCFLLNAVSFLAVVASLAVMNVAALTRSAPSERARLVDGFAYVRRTPALAVPLVMTGIIGCLAYEFPVVLPVVAERVLHGDARTYGFLTAAMGAGAILGGLLVSAAGRTGMRMLVWSSLALGGTMLLAAVAPNLATMMVALAAVGAATIATTATSNSTLQLGSAPQMRGRVMALWSTAMMGSTAIGAPVVGTAMEHLGARVGLVIGGVSCLVAALLGMVSRYQPGAVIRRPMPDASGP
;
A
#
# COMPACT_ATOMS: atom_id res chain seq x y z
N MET A 1 4.16 -15.54 -16.06
CA MET A 1 3.75 -15.01 -17.39
C MET A 1 4.71 -13.88 -17.77
N ILE A 2 5.42 -13.97 -18.91
CA ILE A 2 6.54 -13.11 -19.38
C ILE A 2 7.73 -12.98 -18.40
N ALA A 3 7.51 -12.60 -17.14
CA ALA A 3 8.54 -12.51 -16.09
C ALA A 3 9.26 -13.85 -15.78
N ASP A 4 8.68 -14.99 -16.17
CA ASP A 4 9.32 -16.31 -16.01
C ASP A 4 10.28 -16.65 -17.17
N ARG A 5 10.23 -15.90 -18.28
CA ARG A 5 11.02 -16.15 -19.50
C ARG A 5 12.07 -15.07 -19.78
N VAL A 6 11.99 -13.95 -19.07
CA VAL A 6 12.89 -12.80 -19.22
C VAL A 6 13.79 -12.72 -17.99
N ASP A 7 15.04 -12.35 -18.20
CA ASP A 7 15.96 -12.01 -17.11
C ASP A 7 15.32 -10.91 -16.24
N LYS A 8 14.94 -11.27 -15.01
CA LYS A 8 14.19 -10.41 -14.08
C LYS A 8 14.95 -9.14 -13.76
N ARG A 9 16.28 -9.22 -13.67
CA ARG A 9 17.14 -8.05 -13.47
C ARG A 9 17.02 -7.07 -14.63
N LYS A 10 17.12 -7.57 -15.87
CA LYS A 10 16.98 -6.72 -17.07
C LYS A 10 15.58 -6.10 -17.14
N LEU A 11 14.53 -6.89 -16.88
CA LEU A 11 13.16 -6.40 -16.84
C LEU A 11 12.99 -5.29 -15.80
N LEU A 12 13.49 -5.47 -14.59
CA LEU A 12 13.46 -4.45 -13.54
C LEU A 12 14.24 -3.19 -13.93
N ILE A 13 15.41 -3.31 -14.57
CA ILE A 13 16.15 -2.16 -15.09
C ILE A 13 15.30 -1.37 -16.10
N TRP A 14 14.69 -2.03 -17.08
CA TRP A 14 13.84 -1.37 -18.09
C TRP A 14 12.64 -0.68 -17.46
N VAL A 15 11.99 -1.34 -16.50
CA VAL A 15 10.83 -0.78 -15.79
C VAL A 15 11.20 0.44 -14.96
N GLN A 16 12.35 0.41 -14.29
CA GLN A 16 12.84 1.54 -13.49
C GLN A 16 13.30 2.71 -14.38
N LEU A 17 13.95 2.44 -15.52
CA LEU A 17 14.28 3.47 -16.52
C LEU A 17 13.02 4.12 -17.10
N GLY A 18 12.01 3.34 -17.45
CA GLY A 18 10.72 3.85 -17.90
C GLY A 18 10.05 4.72 -16.83
N SER A 19 10.08 4.27 -15.56
CA SER A 19 9.51 5.03 -14.44
C SER A 19 10.26 6.34 -14.19
N ALA A 20 11.59 6.32 -14.30
CA ALA A 20 12.43 7.51 -14.21
C ALA A 20 12.11 8.51 -15.33
N LEU A 21 11.96 8.03 -16.57
CA LEU A 21 11.61 8.87 -17.71
C LEU A 21 10.24 9.53 -17.54
N LEU A 22 9.22 8.76 -17.17
CA LEU A 22 7.87 9.31 -16.97
C LEU A 22 7.83 10.35 -15.83
N ALA A 23 8.55 10.08 -14.72
CA ALA A 23 8.69 11.03 -13.62
C ALA A 23 9.45 12.30 -14.04
N ALA A 24 10.53 12.16 -14.82
CA ALA A 24 11.31 13.29 -15.32
C ALA A 24 10.48 14.16 -16.29
N VAL A 25 9.75 13.54 -17.23
CA VAL A 25 8.87 14.25 -18.16
C VAL A 25 7.81 15.04 -17.40
N LEU A 26 7.15 14.43 -16.40
CA LEU A 26 6.17 15.13 -15.58
C LEU A 26 6.81 16.29 -14.80
N GLY A 27 7.98 16.07 -14.22
CA GLY A 27 8.72 17.10 -13.49
C GLY A 27 9.07 18.30 -14.36
N VAL A 28 9.57 18.08 -15.58
CA VAL A 28 9.87 19.14 -16.55
C VAL A 28 8.60 19.89 -16.97
N LEU A 29 7.52 19.18 -17.31
CA LEU A 29 6.24 19.80 -17.69
C LEU A 29 5.72 20.72 -16.59
N VAL A 30 5.80 20.30 -15.33
CA VAL A 30 5.38 21.10 -14.17
C VAL A 30 6.30 22.31 -13.97
N LEU A 31 7.62 22.18 -14.11
CA LEU A 31 8.55 23.31 -13.97
C LEU A 31 8.41 24.35 -15.08
N THR A 32 8.06 23.91 -16.29
CA THR A 32 7.82 24.79 -17.45
C THR A 32 6.40 25.37 -17.51
N ASP A 33 5.54 25.01 -16.55
CA ASP A 33 4.13 25.45 -16.46
C ASP A 33 3.27 25.14 -17.71
N VAL A 34 3.70 24.19 -18.55
CA VAL A 34 2.95 23.71 -19.73
C VAL A 34 2.18 22.42 -19.45
N VAL A 35 2.13 21.98 -18.19
CA VAL A 35 1.42 20.77 -17.78
C VAL A 35 -0.08 20.92 -18.07
N ARG A 36 -0.68 19.86 -18.63
CA ARG A 36 -2.10 19.79 -18.98
C ARG A 36 -2.65 18.47 -18.47
N LEU A 37 -3.95 18.44 -18.22
CA LEU A 37 -4.62 17.27 -17.66
C LEU A 37 -4.38 15.99 -18.51
N TRP A 38 -4.39 16.11 -19.84
CA TRP A 38 -4.13 14.97 -20.73
C TRP A 38 -2.69 14.43 -20.62
N HIS A 39 -1.69 15.29 -20.35
CA HIS A 39 -0.31 14.85 -20.08
C HIS A 39 -0.30 13.93 -18.85
N VAL A 40 -1.01 14.33 -17.79
CA VAL A 40 -1.11 13.55 -16.55
C VAL A 40 -1.77 12.19 -16.82
N TYR A 41 -2.83 12.13 -17.63
CA TYR A 41 -3.48 10.86 -17.97
C TYR A 41 -2.57 9.92 -18.75
N VAL A 42 -1.87 10.41 -19.77
CA VAL A 42 -0.94 9.58 -20.57
C VAL A 42 0.21 9.05 -19.70
N LEU A 43 0.79 9.92 -18.87
CA LEU A 43 1.90 9.54 -17.99
C LEU A 43 1.43 8.58 -16.89
N ALA A 44 0.27 8.81 -16.27
CA ALA A 44 -0.32 7.93 -15.28
C ALA A 44 -0.64 6.54 -15.87
N PHE A 45 -1.14 6.50 -17.11
CA PHE A 45 -1.34 5.25 -17.84
C PHE A 45 -0.03 4.49 -18.05
N GLY A 46 1.03 5.19 -18.49
CA GLY A 46 2.37 4.62 -18.62
C GLY A 46 2.91 4.07 -17.29
N VAL A 47 2.77 4.81 -16.20
CA VAL A 47 3.16 4.36 -14.85
C VAL A 47 2.36 3.12 -14.43
N GLY A 48 1.06 3.08 -14.73
CA GLY A 48 0.20 1.93 -14.50
C GLY A 48 0.69 0.67 -15.21
N LEU A 49 1.01 0.78 -16.51
CA LEU A 49 1.56 -0.34 -17.30
C LEU A 49 2.89 -0.85 -16.73
N LEU A 50 3.79 0.06 -16.35
CA LEU A 50 5.07 -0.30 -15.74
C LEU A 50 4.88 -0.97 -14.37
N ARG A 51 3.95 -0.49 -13.56
CA ARG A 51 3.58 -1.08 -12.25
C ARG A 51 3.08 -2.51 -12.38
N CYS A 52 2.34 -2.84 -13.44
CA CYS A 52 1.90 -4.20 -13.72
C CYS A 52 3.08 -5.17 -13.92
N LEU A 53 4.22 -4.68 -14.39
CA LEU A 53 5.44 -5.46 -14.59
C LEU A 53 6.34 -5.44 -13.33
N ASP A 54 6.51 -4.28 -12.70
CA ASP A 54 7.42 -4.08 -11.55
C ASP A 54 7.05 -4.99 -10.39
N PHE A 55 5.79 -4.96 -9.94
CA PHE A 55 5.36 -5.65 -8.73
C PHE A 55 5.61 -7.17 -8.79
N PRO A 56 5.15 -7.92 -9.81
CA PRO A 56 5.43 -9.34 -9.91
C PRO A 56 6.91 -9.67 -10.18
N ALA A 57 7.60 -8.86 -11.00
CA ALA A 57 9.03 -9.07 -11.28
C ALA A 57 9.87 -8.94 -10.01
N ARG A 58 9.60 -7.91 -9.19
CA ARG A 58 10.30 -7.63 -7.93
C ARG A 58 10.04 -8.73 -6.91
N GLN A 59 8.80 -9.18 -6.76
CA GLN A 59 8.45 -10.27 -5.86
C GLN A 59 9.20 -11.56 -6.23
N SER A 60 9.27 -11.91 -7.52
CA SER A 60 10.01 -13.09 -7.97
C SER A 60 11.53 -12.93 -7.81
N PHE A 61 12.07 -11.73 -8.06
CA PHE A 61 13.52 -11.48 -7.98
C PHE A 61 14.07 -11.58 -6.56
N VAL A 62 13.29 -11.20 -5.54
CA VAL A 62 13.68 -11.37 -4.12
C VAL A 62 13.97 -12.84 -3.78
N HIS A 63 13.24 -13.79 -4.38
CA HIS A 63 13.50 -15.22 -4.19
C HIS A 63 14.77 -15.73 -4.87
N GLU A 64 15.31 -15.00 -5.86
CA GLU A 64 16.59 -15.34 -6.50
C GLU A 64 17.81 -14.77 -5.78
N ILE A 65 17.63 -13.61 -5.14
CA ILE A 65 18.67 -12.91 -4.35
C ILE A 65 18.87 -13.58 -2.99
N VAL A 66 17.81 -14.13 -2.38
CA VAL A 66 17.84 -14.59 -1.00
C VAL A 66 17.69 -16.11 -0.95
N SER A 67 18.70 -16.78 -0.39
CA SER A 67 18.63 -18.22 -0.15
C SER A 67 17.51 -18.57 0.82
N HIS A 68 16.96 -19.78 0.71
CA HIS A 68 15.82 -20.24 1.53
C HIS A 68 16.01 -20.04 3.05
N LYS A 69 17.27 -20.10 3.52
CA LYS A 69 17.65 -19.91 4.94
C LYS A 69 17.49 -18.46 5.42
N HIS A 70 17.61 -17.47 4.53
CA HIS A 70 17.52 -16.05 4.86
C HIS A 70 16.19 -15.41 4.45
N LEU A 71 15.27 -16.18 3.86
CA LEU A 71 14.00 -15.66 3.35
C LEU A 71 13.16 -14.97 4.45
N HIS A 72 13.12 -15.54 5.66
CA HIS A 72 12.42 -14.91 6.78
C HIS A 72 13.01 -13.54 7.14
N ASN A 73 14.35 -13.44 7.21
CA ASN A 73 15.03 -12.18 7.49
C ASN A 73 14.79 -11.15 6.37
N ALA A 74 14.82 -11.57 5.10
CA ALA A 74 14.55 -10.69 3.97
C ALA A 74 13.10 -10.19 3.94
N VAL A 75 12.13 -11.05 4.26
CA VAL A 75 10.71 -10.64 4.36
C VAL A 75 10.53 -9.63 5.50
N THR A 76 11.17 -9.85 6.65
CA THR A 76 11.17 -8.90 7.78
C THR A 76 11.82 -7.58 7.38
N LEU A 77 13.00 -7.60 6.78
CA LEU A 77 13.72 -6.41 6.32
C LEU A 77 12.91 -5.64 5.25
N ASN A 78 12.30 -6.34 4.29
CA ASN A 78 11.42 -5.72 3.31
C ASN A 78 10.20 -5.08 3.96
N SER A 79 9.66 -5.70 5.01
CA SER A 79 8.56 -5.12 5.80
C SER A 79 9.00 -3.85 6.53
N VAL A 80 10.21 -3.84 7.11
CA VAL A 80 10.80 -2.63 7.74
C VAL A 80 11.01 -1.54 6.70
N LEU A 81 11.61 -1.86 5.55
CA LEU A 81 11.82 -0.94 4.44
C LEU A 81 10.50 -0.35 3.91
N LEU A 82 9.47 -1.17 3.70
CA LEU A 82 8.17 -0.70 3.21
C LEU A 82 7.47 0.20 4.24
N ASN A 83 7.52 -0.13 5.53
CA ASN A 83 6.97 0.73 6.56
C ASN A 83 7.79 2.03 6.65
N ALA A 84 9.12 1.97 6.68
CA ALA A 84 9.98 3.14 6.67
C ALA A 84 9.74 4.04 5.45
N ALA A 85 9.60 3.47 4.24
CA ALA A 85 9.30 4.24 3.04
C ALA A 85 7.92 4.92 3.10
N ARG A 86 6.90 4.26 3.67
CA ARG A 86 5.56 4.85 3.88
C ARG A 86 5.57 6.01 4.88
N VAL A 87 6.49 5.96 5.83
CA VAL A 87 6.69 6.92 6.91
C VAL A 87 7.50 8.13 6.44
N ILE A 88 8.65 7.84 5.84
CA ILE A 88 9.66 8.83 5.46
C ILE A 88 9.30 9.47 4.11
N GLY A 89 8.73 8.69 3.18
CA GLY A 89 8.43 9.15 1.81
C GLY A 89 7.54 10.39 1.76
N PRO A 90 6.33 10.39 2.38
CA PRO A 90 5.47 11.57 2.43
C PRO A 90 6.12 12.78 3.12
N SER A 91 6.96 12.53 4.14
CA SER A 91 7.66 13.59 4.86
C SER A 91 8.70 14.28 3.97
N ILE A 92 9.53 13.50 3.25
CA ILE A 92 10.50 14.03 2.28
C ILE A 92 9.78 14.72 1.12
N ALA A 93 8.70 14.13 0.61
CA ALA A 93 7.91 14.71 -0.48
C ALA A 93 7.30 16.05 -0.06
N GLY A 94 6.68 16.12 1.12
CA GLY A 94 6.11 17.36 1.67
C GLY A 94 7.15 18.45 1.84
N ALA A 95 8.30 18.13 2.45
CA ALA A 95 9.41 19.08 2.61
C ALA A 95 9.93 19.58 1.25
N THR A 96 10.09 18.68 0.28
CA THR A 96 10.56 19.05 -1.08
C THR A 96 9.56 19.96 -1.79
N ILE A 97 8.26 19.67 -1.69
CA ILE A 97 7.20 20.49 -2.29
C ILE A 97 7.19 21.90 -1.69
N VAL A 98 7.42 22.03 -0.39
CA VAL A 98 7.50 23.34 0.27
C VAL A 98 8.74 24.13 -0.18
N LEU A 99 9.89 23.47 -0.31
CA LEU A 99 11.17 24.13 -0.61
C LEU A 99 11.36 24.45 -2.10
N GLY A 100 10.89 23.59 -3.00
CA GLY A 100 11.15 23.69 -4.44
C GLY A 100 9.98 23.33 -5.34
N GLY A 101 8.78 23.20 -4.78
CA GLY A 101 7.56 22.93 -5.54
C GLY A 101 7.41 21.49 -6.02
N ILE A 102 6.32 21.26 -6.75
CA ILE A 102 5.90 19.92 -7.20
C ILE A 102 6.85 19.38 -8.28
N GLY A 103 7.33 20.24 -9.18
CA GLY A 103 8.23 19.84 -10.27
C GLY A 103 9.55 19.26 -9.77
N LEU A 104 10.18 19.90 -8.78
CA LEU A 104 11.40 19.40 -8.15
C LEU A 104 11.17 18.04 -7.47
N CYS A 105 10.01 17.86 -6.81
CA CYS A 105 9.65 16.59 -6.20
C CYS A 105 9.60 15.44 -7.22
N PHE A 106 9.06 15.68 -8.41
CA PHE A 106 9.06 14.67 -9.49
C PHE A 106 10.46 14.39 -10.06
N LEU A 107 11.33 15.40 -10.16
CA LEU A 107 12.72 15.20 -10.59
C LEU A 107 13.52 14.40 -9.57
N LEU A 108 13.40 14.70 -8.27
CA LEU A 108 14.02 13.89 -7.22
C LEU A 108 13.51 12.44 -7.24
N ASN A 109 12.22 12.24 -7.51
CA ASN A 109 11.65 10.91 -7.70
C ASN A 109 12.29 10.20 -8.91
N ALA A 110 12.51 10.89 -10.03
CA ALA A 110 13.23 10.32 -11.19
C ALA A 110 14.66 9.88 -10.84
N VAL A 111 15.40 10.69 -10.09
CA VAL A 111 16.75 10.35 -9.62
C VAL A 111 16.74 9.12 -8.71
N SER A 112 15.72 8.96 -7.86
CA SER A 112 15.60 7.78 -6.99
C SER A 112 15.49 6.47 -7.77
N PHE A 113 14.82 6.47 -8.93
CA PHE A 113 14.75 5.31 -9.81
C PHE A 113 16.12 4.98 -10.42
N LEU A 114 16.92 5.98 -10.77
CA LEU A 114 18.29 5.78 -11.28
C LEU A 114 19.21 5.16 -10.23
N ALA A 115 19.04 5.51 -8.95
CA ALA A 115 19.77 4.86 -7.87
C ALA A 115 19.49 3.34 -7.80
N VAL A 116 18.23 2.93 -8.03
CA VAL A 116 17.87 1.50 -8.12
C VAL A 116 18.47 0.85 -9.36
N VAL A 117 18.45 1.53 -10.51
CA VAL A 117 19.10 1.04 -11.73
C VAL A 117 20.59 0.81 -11.51
N ALA A 118 21.29 1.76 -10.88
CA ALA A 118 22.70 1.61 -10.54
C ALA A 118 22.95 0.43 -9.60
N SER A 119 22.14 0.27 -8.55
CA SER A 119 22.21 -0.88 -7.64
C SER A 119 22.04 -2.21 -8.37
N LEU A 120 21.06 -2.31 -9.28
CA LEU A 120 20.87 -3.50 -10.10
C LEU A 120 22.02 -3.70 -11.09
N ALA A 121 22.61 -2.63 -11.64
CA ALA A 121 23.71 -2.70 -12.60
C ALA A 121 25.01 -3.24 -11.97
N VAL A 122 25.29 -2.90 -10.71
CA VAL A 122 26.50 -3.32 -9.98
C VAL A 122 26.33 -4.67 -9.28
N MET A 123 25.10 -5.18 -9.17
CA MET A 123 24.79 -6.47 -8.53
C MET A 123 25.52 -7.65 -9.19
N ASN A 124 26.15 -8.49 -8.36
CA ASN A 124 26.85 -9.70 -8.81
C ASN A 124 25.85 -10.79 -9.27
N VAL A 125 25.73 -10.93 -10.58
CA VAL A 125 24.81 -11.88 -11.24
C VAL A 125 25.16 -13.33 -10.96
N ALA A 126 26.44 -13.65 -10.73
CA ALA A 126 26.89 -15.03 -10.54
C ALA A 126 26.44 -15.62 -9.19
N ALA A 127 26.08 -14.77 -8.22
CA ALA A 127 25.56 -15.19 -6.93
C ALA A 127 24.03 -15.45 -6.94
N LEU A 128 23.35 -15.19 -8.06
CA LEU A 128 21.90 -15.36 -8.15
C LEU A 128 21.53 -16.83 -8.33
N THR A 129 20.70 -17.34 -7.41
CA THR A 129 20.03 -18.64 -7.58
C THR A 129 18.82 -18.46 -8.48
N ARG A 130 18.99 -18.69 -9.78
CA ARG A 130 17.86 -18.68 -10.74
C ARG A 130 16.82 -19.68 -10.28
N SER A 131 15.60 -19.19 -10.03
CA SER A 131 14.49 -20.08 -9.67
C SER A 131 14.14 -20.94 -10.88
N ALA A 132 13.95 -22.25 -10.69
CA ALA A 132 13.36 -23.12 -11.70
C ALA A 132 12.00 -22.52 -12.14
N PRO A 133 11.57 -22.71 -13.40
CA PRO A 133 10.25 -22.26 -13.82
C PRO A 133 9.22 -22.90 -12.90
N SER A 134 8.59 -22.08 -12.06
CA SER A 134 7.45 -22.54 -11.25
C SER A 134 6.42 -23.12 -12.21
N GLU A 135 5.90 -24.31 -11.89
CA GLU A 135 4.65 -24.79 -12.48
C GLU A 135 3.66 -23.63 -12.51
N ARG A 136 2.87 -23.53 -13.59
CA ARG A 136 1.82 -22.51 -13.75
C ARG A 136 0.89 -22.55 -12.54
N ALA A 137 1.24 -21.85 -11.47
CA ALA A 137 0.45 -21.77 -10.27
C ALA A 137 -0.79 -20.97 -10.65
N ARG A 138 -1.91 -21.66 -10.81
CA ARG A 138 -3.16 -21.03 -11.20
C ARG A 138 -3.65 -20.23 -10.00
N LEU A 139 -3.91 -18.94 -10.20
CA LEU A 139 -4.59 -18.09 -9.21
C LEU A 139 -5.90 -18.75 -8.71
N VAL A 140 -6.53 -19.55 -9.58
CA VAL A 140 -7.71 -20.36 -9.30
C VAL A 140 -7.51 -21.29 -8.10
N ASP A 141 -6.33 -21.89 -7.94
CA ASP A 141 -6.03 -22.77 -6.80
C ASP A 141 -5.95 -21.99 -5.49
N GLY A 142 -5.41 -20.76 -5.55
CA GLY A 142 -5.40 -19.84 -4.42
C GLY A 142 -6.82 -19.45 -4.01
N PHE A 143 -7.68 -19.16 -4.98
CA PHE A 143 -9.07 -18.80 -4.73
C PHE A 143 -9.87 -19.96 -4.14
N ALA A 144 -9.71 -21.18 -4.68
CA ALA A 144 -10.32 -22.39 -4.16
C ALA A 144 -9.86 -22.69 -2.71
N TYR A 145 -8.58 -22.51 -2.43
CA TYR A 145 -8.02 -22.67 -1.09
C TYR A 145 -8.60 -21.67 -0.10
N VAL A 146 -8.59 -20.38 -0.44
CA VAL A 146 -9.18 -19.34 0.42
C VAL A 146 -10.66 -19.59 0.66
N ARG A 147 -11.44 -19.95 -0.38
CA ARG A 147 -12.87 -20.28 -0.23
C ARG A 147 -13.13 -21.46 0.71
N ARG A 148 -12.22 -22.44 0.79
CA ARG A 148 -12.33 -23.60 1.68
C ARG A 148 -11.82 -23.34 3.09
N THR A 149 -11.11 -22.23 3.30
CA THR A 149 -10.54 -21.86 4.60
C THR A 149 -11.19 -20.55 5.07
N PRO A 150 -12.30 -20.59 5.82
CA PRO A 150 -12.99 -19.39 6.31
C PRO A 150 -12.07 -18.41 7.04
N ALA A 151 -11.05 -18.94 7.73
CA ALA A 151 -10.05 -18.15 8.43
C ALA A 151 -9.20 -17.25 7.52
N LEU A 152 -9.15 -17.54 6.21
CA LEU A 152 -8.50 -16.72 5.19
C LEU A 152 -9.52 -15.96 4.34
N ALA A 153 -10.69 -16.54 4.09
CA ALA A 153 -11.74 -15.90 3.31
C ALA A 153 -12.22 -14.60 3.93
N VAL A 154 -12.54 -14.61 5.22
CA VAL A 154 -13.11 -13.43 5.88
C VAL A 154 -12.10 -12.27 5.93
N PRO A 155 -10.83 -12.44 6.36
CA PRO A 155 -9.85 -11.36 6.30
C PRO A 155 -9.61 -10.84 4.88
N LEU A 156 -9.63 -11.72 3.87
CA LEU A 156 -9.45 -11.32 2.48
C LEU A 156 -10.62 -10.47 1.98
N VAL A 157 -11.88 -10.86 2.29
CA VAL A 157 -13.08 -10.08 1.94
C VAL A 157 -13.10 -8.74 2.67
N MET A 158 -12.80 -8.72 3.97
CA MET A 158 -12.67 -7.46 4.73
C MET A 158 -11.66 -6.52 4.06
N THR A 159 -10.50 -7.04 3.69
CA THR A 159 -9.46 -6.28 3.03
C THR A 159 -9.88 -5.79 1.65
N GLY A 160 -10.60 -6.60 0.89
CA GLY A 160 -11.15 -6.20 -0.40
C GLY A 160 -12.14 -5.05 -0.29
N ILE A 161 -13.03 -5.07 0.70
CA ILE A 161 -13.99 -3.99 0.97
C ILE A 161 -13.24 -2.70 1.34
N ILE A 162 -12.32 -2.78 2.30
CA ILE A 162 -11.53 -1.65 2.79
C ILE A 162 -10.65 -1.08 1.66
N GLY A 163 -9.99 -1.94 0.90
CA GLY A 163 -9.15 -1.53 -0.23
C GLY A 163 -9.93 -0.84 -1.33
N CYS A 164 -11.11 -1.36 -1.64
CA CYS A 164 -11.97 -0.80 -2.69
C CYS A 164 -12.53 0.58 -2.33
N LEU A 165 -12.92 0.80 -1.06
CA LEU A 165 -13.74 1.98 -0.72
C LEU A 165 -13.08 2.93 0.28
N ALA A 166 -12.17 2.47 1.14
CA ALA A 166 -11.57 3.30 2.17
C ALA A 166 -10.21 3.87 1.77
N TYR A 167 -9.41 3.13 1.00
CA TYR A 167 -8.03 3.53 0.68
C TYR A 167 -7.90 4.46 -0.54
N GLU A 168 -9.03 5.00 -1.01
CA GLU A 168 -9.08 5.99 -2.09
C GLU A 168 -8.68 7.40 -1.65
N PHE A 169 -7.77 7.52 -0.67
CA PHE A 169 -7.21 8.79 -0.20
C PHE A 169 -6.60 9.66 -1.33
N PRO A 170 -5.91 9.10 -2.35
CA PRO A 170 -5.43 9.91 -3.47
C PRO A 170 -6.53 10.60 -4.27
N VAL A 171 -7.77 10.09 -4.20
CA VAL A 171 -8.95 10.68 -4.85
C VAL A 171 -9.68 11.61 -3.87
N VAL A 172 -9.84 11.18 -2.62
CA VAL A 172 -10.62 11.90 -1.60
C VAL A 172 -9.91 13.14 -1.08
N LEU A 173 -8.63 13.04 -0.71
CA LEU A 173 -7.89 14.14 -0.07
C LEU A 173 -7.74 15.41 -0.94
N PRO A 174 -7.43 15.34 -2.25
CA PRO A 174 -7.37 16.57 -3.05
C PRO A 174 -8.73 17.25 -3.17
N VAL A 175 -9.81 16.48 -3.34
CA VAL A 175 -11.18 17.00 -3.41
C VAL A 175 -11.60 17.62 -2.08
N VAL A 176 -11.22 17.03 -0.94
CA VAL A 176 -11.45 17.60 0.39
C VAL A 176 -10.64 18.88 0.58
N ALA A 177 -9.36 18.90 0.20
CA ALA A 177 -8.52 20.09 0.31
C ALA A 177 -9.12 21.29 -0.45
N GLU A 178 -9.58 21.06 -1.67
CA GLU A 178 -10.14 22.12 -2.54
C GLU A 178 -11.57 22.49 -2.14
N ARG A 179 -12.49 21.52 -2.03
CA ARG A 179 -13.93 21.80 -1.89
C ARG A 179 -14.41 21.97 -0.44
N VAL A 180 -13.70 21.44 0.55
CA VAL A 180 -14.10 21.51 1.98
C VAL A 180 -13.29 22.55 2.73
N LEU A 181 -11.98 22.57 2.49
CA LEU A 181 -11.07 23.46 3.20
C LEU A 181 -10.75 24.74 2.39
N HIS A 182 -11.26 24.86 1.17
CA HIS A 182 -11.02 25.99 0.27
C HIS A 182 -9.52 26.28 0.09
N GLY A 183 -8.72 25.21 0.08
CA GLY A 183 -7.27 25.26 -0.01
C GLY A 183 -6.76 24.89 -1.40
N ASP A 184 -5.45 24.74 -1.49
CA ASP A 184 -4.72 24.46 -2.72
C ASP A 184 -3.85 23.18 -2.58
N ALA A 185 -2.88 23.03 -3.49
CA ALA A 185 -1.91 21.95 -3.43
C ALA A 185 -1.09 21.92 -2.12
N ARG A 186 -0.89 23.07 -1.45
CA ARG A 186 -0.21 23.14 -0.16
C ARG A 186 -1.08 22.54 0.94
N THR A 187 -2.38 22.83 0.93
CA THR A 187 -3.35 22.20 1.85
C THR A 187 -3.36 20.69 1.66
N TYR A 188 -3.44 20.20 0.43
CA TYR A 188 -3.32 18.76 0.15
C TYR A 188 -2.00 18.17 0.67
N GLY A 189 -0.89 18.90 0.51
CA GLY A 189 0.41 18.56 1.08
C GLY A 189 0.37 18.40 2.61
N PHE A 190 -0.23 19.36 3.32
CA PHE A 190 -0.39 19.30 4.78
C PHE A 190 -1.26 18.13 5.24
N LEU A 191 -2.39 17.87 4.55
CA LEU A 191 -3.26 16.74 4.85
C LEU A 191 -2.53 15.41 4.68
N THR A 192 -1.79 15.26 3.58
CA THR A 192 -1.01 14.05 3.29
C THR A 192 0.13 13.87 4.28
N ALA A 193 0.81 14.96 4.67
CA ALA A 193 1.87 14.95 5.67
C ALA A 193 1.33 14.54 7.05
N ALA A 194 0.19 15.09 7.48
CA ALA A 194 -0.45 14.73 8.74
C ALA A 194 -0.85 13.25 8.77
N MET A 195 -1.46 12.74 7.69
CA MET A 195 -1.76 11.32 7.54
C MET A 195 -0.50 10.45 7.57
N GLY A 196 0.56 10.89 6.88
CA GLY A 196 1.88 10.25 6.91
C GLY A 196 2.45 10.17 8.31
N ALA A 197 2.48 11.27 9.07
CA ALA A 197 2.95 11.33 10.46
C ALA A 197 2.17 10.36 11.37
N GLY A 198 0.85 10.32 11.22
CA GLY A 198 0.00 9.35 11.89
C GLY A 198 0.35 7.90 11.57
N ALA A 199 0.61 7.60 10.29
CA ALA A 199 1.04 6.28 9.83
C ALA A 199 2.37 5.85 10.48
N ILE A 200 3.31 6.78 10.73
CA ILE A 200 4.54 6.53 11.50
C ILE A 200 4.21 6.02 12.89
N LEU A 201 3.42 6.79 13.63
CA LEU A 201 3.06 6.48 15.00
C LEU A 201 2.30 5.15 15.08
N GLY A 202 1.34 4.94 14.17
CA GLY A 202 0.59 3.69 14.08
C GLY A 202 1.48 2.49 13.78
N GLY A 203 2.44 2.62 12.87
CA GLY A 203 3.40 1.55 12.54
C GLY A 203 4.27 1.15 13.72
N LEU A 204 4.80 2.14 14.47
CA LEU A 204 5.58 1.90 15.69
C LEU A 204 4.75 1.20 16.76
N LEU A 205 3.53 1.68 17.02
CA LEU A 205 2.61 1.09 18.01
C LEU A 205 2.24 -0.36 17.66
N VAL A 206 1.95 -0.63 16.38
CA VAL A 206 1.60 -1.99 15.91
C VAL A 206 2.80 -2.92 16.01
N SER A 207 3.99 -2.44 15.64
CA SER A 207 5.23 -3.21 15.75
C SER A 207 5.54 -3.57 17.20
N ALA A 208 5.35 -2.62 18.13
CA ALA A 208 5.54 -2.83 19.56
C ALA A 208 4.49 -3.79 20.16
N ALA A 209 3.24 -3.71 19.72
CA ALA A 209 2.17 -4.57 20.22
C ALA A 209 2.37 -6.04 19.83
N GLY A 210 2.84 -6.32 18.61
CA GLY A 210 3.10 -7.69 18.14
C GLY A 210 1.85 -8.59 18.06
N ARG A 211 0.64 -8.00 18.10
CA ARG A 211 -0.64 -8.74 18.09
C ARG A 211 -1.18 -8.82 16.67
N THR A 212 -1.50 -10.02 16.21
CA THR A 212 -2.12 -10.27 14.90
C THR A 212 -3.31 -11.21 15.05
N GLY A 213 -4.15 -11.30 14.01
CA GLY A 213 -5.32 -12.18 13.98
C GLY A 213 -6.65 -11.44 13.79
N MET A 214 -7.71 -12.22 13.58
CA MET A 214 -9.05 -11.72 13.22
C MET A 214 -9.56 -10.65 14.20
N ARG A 215 -9.42 -10.86 15.52
CA ARG A 215 -9.89 -9.90 16.53
C ARG A 215 -9.20 -8.55 16.36
N MET A 216 -7.88 -8.53 16.17
CA MET A 216 -7.13 -7.29 15.95
C MET A 216 -7.51 -6.65 14.62
N LEU A 217 -7.79 -7.44 13.58
CA LEU A 217 -8.25 -6.93 12.29
C LEU A 217 -9.61 -6.23 12.41
N VAL A 218 -10.54 -6.80 13.18
CA VAL A 218 -11.83 -6.17 13.48
C VAL A 218 -11.64 -4.86 14.24
N TRP A 219 -10.84 -4.85 15.32
CA TRP A 219 -10.61 -3.63 16.11
C TRP A 219 -9.92 -2.52 15.31
N SER A 220 -8.91 -2.87 14.51
CA SER A 220 -8.23 -1.91 13.64
C SER A 220 -9.15 -1.38 12.54
N SER A 221 -10.01 -2.22 11.96
CA SER A 221 -11.03 -1.80 10.98
C SER A 221 -12.07 -0.87 11.61
N LEU A 222 -12.53 -1.15 12.85
CA LEU A 222 -13.41 -0.24 13.60
C LEU A 222 -12.74 1.11 13.87
N ALA A 223 -11.48 1.10 14.31
CA ALA A 223 -10.72 2.31 14.55
C ALA A 223 -10.53 3.13 13.27
N LEU A 224 -10.22 2.47 12.15
CA LEU A 224 -10.13 3.12 10.84
C LEU A 224 -11.48 3.73 10.43
N GLY A 225 -12.56 2.96 10.53
CA GLY A 225 -13.90 3.45 10.23
C GLY A 225 -14.30 4.67 11.07
N GLY A 226 -14.11 4.58 12.38
CA GLY A 226 -14.41 5.67 13.31
C GLY A 226 -13.57 6.91 13.04
N THR A 227 -12.26 6.77 12.83
CA THR A 227 -11.38 7.91 12.54
C THR A 227 -11.70 8.59 11.20
N MET A 228 -12.10 7.82 10.18
CA MET A 228 -12.55 8.39 8.89
C MET A 228 -13.86 9.16 9.03
N LEU A 229 -14.83 8.65 9.82
CA LEU A 229 -16.08 9.37 10.11
C LEU A 229 -15.84 10.64 10.92
N LEU A 230 -14.90 10.61 11.87
CA LEU A 230 -14.47 11.80 12.60
C LEU A 230 -13.80 12.83 11.66
N ALA A 231 -12.96 12.39 10.72
CA ALA A 231 -12.39 13.26 9.70
C ALA A 231 -13.48 13.87 8.80
N ALA A 232 -14.54 13.11 8.49
CA ALA A 232 -15.65 13.58 7.66
C ALA A 232 -16.41 14.77 8.28
N VAL A 233 -16.39 14.93 9.60
CA VAL A 233 -17.04 16.06 10.30
C VAL A 233 -16.08 17.18 10.72
N ALA A 234 -14.78 17.07 10.41
CA ALA A 234 -13.79 18.06 10.80
C ALA A 234 -14.06 19.43 10.14
N PRO A 235 -14.24 20.52 10.91
CA PRO A 235 -14.68 21.81 10.37
C PRO A 235 -13.55 22.66 9.76
N ASN A 236 -12.29 22.44 10.15
CA ASN A 236 -11.17 23.28 9.75
C ASN A 236 -9.89 22.46 9.51
N LEU A 237 -8.86 23.10 8.95
CA LEU A 237 -7.61 22.43 8.60
C LEU A 237 -6.93 21.75 9.80
N ALA A 238 -6.86 22.42 10.96
CA ALA A 238 -6.21 21.86 12.14
C ALA A 238 -6.89 20.57 12.64
N THR A 239 -8.22 20.61 12.77
CA THR A 239 -9.01 19.43 13.18
C THR A 239 -8.93 18.31 12.13
N MET A 240 -8.92 18.66 10.83
CA MET A 240 -8.75 17.69 9.75
C MET A 240 -7.37 17.04 9.79
N MET A 241 -6.29 17.80 10.04
CA MET A 241 -4.93 17.25 10.18
C MET A 241 -4.83 16.27 11.34
N VAL A 242 -5.39 16.61 12.51
CA VAL A 242 -5.42 15.70 13.67
C VAL A 242 -6.22 14.44 13.35
N ALA A 243 -7.39 14.58 12.71
CA ALA A 243 -8.20 13.44 12.32
C ALA A 243 -7.48 12.56 11.29
N LEU A 244 -6.82 13.15 10.28
CA LEU A 244 -6.05 12.41 9.28
C LEU A 244 -4.81 11.73 9.86
N ALA A 245 -4.16 12.30 10.87
CA ALA A 245 -3.13 11.59 11.61
C ALA A 245 -3.70 10.32 12.28
N ALA A 246 -4.88 10.39 12.89
CA ALA A 246 -5.53 9.22 13.45
C ALA A 246 -5.91 8.19 12.35
N VAL A 247 -6.42 8.66 11.20
CA VAL A 247 -6.71 7.81 10.02
C VAL A 247 -5.45 7.11 9.52
N GLY A 248 -4.33 7.82 9.41
CA GLY A 248 -3.05 7.27 8.99
C GLY A 248 -2.56 6.17 9.92
N ALA A 249 -2.66 6.39 11.24
CA ALA A 249 -2.29 5.38 12.24
C ALA A 249 -3.16 4.12 12.12
N ALA A 250 -4.48 4.30 12.02
CA ALA A 250 -5.43 3.19 11.88
C ALA A 250 -5.30 2.45 10.54
N THR A 251 -4.94 3.16 9.47
CA THR A 251 -4.68 2.57 8.14
C THR A 251 -3.50 1.60 8.18
N ILE A 252 -2.39 2.01 8.81
CA ILE A 252 -1.23 1.13 8.98
C ILE A 252 -1.56 -0.06 9.87
N ALA A 253 -2.27 0.16 10.98
CA ALA A 253 -2.69 -0.93 11.86
C ALA A 253 -3.54 -1.98 11.13
N THR A 254 -4.51 -1.53 10.34
CA THR A 254 -5.43 -2.40 9.59
C THR A 254 -4.67 -3.17 8.50
N THR A 255 -3.85 -2.46 7.71
CA THR A 255 -3.09 -3.06 6.61
C THR A 255 -2.05 -4.07 7.11
N ALA A 256 -1.28 -3.72 8.15
CA ALA A 256 -0.27 -4.59 8.72
C ALA A 256 -0.89 -5.85 9.36
N THR A 257 -2.01 -5.68 10.07
CA THR A 257 -2.73 -6.80 10.69
C THR A 257 -3.35 -7.72 9.64
N SER A 258 -3.98 -7.17 8.60
CA SER A 258 -4.53 -7.93 7.48
C SER A 258 -3.46 -8.76 6.78
N ASN A 259 -2.36 -8.13 6.38
CA ASN A 259 -1.24 -8.79 5.72
C ASN A 259 -0.68 -9.93 6.59
N SER A 260 -0.37 -9.64 7.86
CA SER A 260 0.19 -10.64 8.79
C SER A 260 -0.77 -11.79 9.07
N THR A 261 -2.07 -11.51 9.20
CA THR A 261 -3.10 -12.53 9.49
C THR A 261 -3.24 -13.49 8.31
N LEU A 262 -3.31 -12.98 7.09
CA LEU A 262 -3.37 -13.79 5.88
C LEU A 262 -2.05 -14.53 5.62
N GLN A 263 -0.91 -13.91 5.90
CA GLN A 263 0.41 -14.51 5.67
C GLN A 263 0.71 -15.66 6.65
N LEU A 264 0.37 -15.49 7.94
CA LEU A 264 0.56 -16.49 8.99
C LEU A 264 -0.50 -17.58 8.98
N GLY A 265 -1.75 -17.26 8.60
CA GLY A 265 -2.81 -18.25 8.46
C GLY A 265 -2.69 -19.13 7.22
N SER A 266 -1.84 -18.77 6.26
CA SER A 266 -1.62 -19.52 5.03
C SER A 266 -0.59 -20.63 5.19
N ALA A 267 -0.90 -21.82 4.67
CA ALA A 267 0.07 -22.89 4.53
C ALA A 267 1.29 -22.42 3.70
N PRO A 268 2.54 -22.85 4.03
CA PRO A 268 3.75 -22.37 3.36
C PRO A 268 3.69 -22.44 1.83
N GLN A 269 3.15 -23.53 1.29
CA GLN A 269 2.99 -23.78 -0.15
C GLN A 269 1.91 -22.90 -0.84
N MET A 270 0.97 -22.35 -0.08
CA MET A 270 -0.13 -21.50 -0.59
C MET A 270 0.07 -20.02 -0.29
N ARG A 271 1.03 -19.66 0.57
CA ARG A 271 1.27 -18.28 1.04
C ARG A 271 1.43 -17.29 -0.11
N GLY A 272 2.25 -17.60 -1.12
CA GLY A 272 2.42 -16.72 -2.29
C GLY A 272 1.12 -16.48 -3.05
N ARG A 273 0.25 -17.50 -3.16
CA ARG A 273 -1.05 -17.40 -3.85
C ARG A 273 -2.04 -16.56 -3.06
N VAL A 274 -2.07 -16.70 -1.73
CA VAL A 274 -2.93 -15.90 -0.85
C VAL A 274 -2.47 -14.43 -0.83
N MET A 275 -1.16 -14.19 -0.80
CA MET A 275 -0.61 -12.82 -0.87
C MET A 275 -0.84 -12.16 -2.23
N ALA A 276 -0.86 -12.93 -3.32
CA ALA A 276 -1.28 -12.43 -4.63
C ALA A 276 -2.75 -11.98 -4.62
N LEU A 277 -3.66 -12.78 -4.06
CA LEU A 277 -5.06 -12.39 -3.90
C LEU A 277 -5.23 -11.15 -3.02
N TRP A 278 -4.48 -11.07 -1.91
CA TRP A 278 -4.47 -9.89 -1.04
C TRP A 278 -4.02 -8.64 -1.79
N SER A 279 -2.94 -8.75 -2.58
CA SER A 279 -2.43 -7.63 -3.39
C SER A 279 -3.44 -7.20 -4.45
N THR A 280 -4.09 -8.14 -5.13
CA THR A 280 -5.18 -7.87 -6.08
C THR A 280 -6.37 -7.20 -5.39
N ALA A 281 -6.74 -7.64 -4.19
CA ALA A 281 -7.83 -7.05 -3.43
C ALA A 281 -7.52 -5.62 -2.95
N MET A 282 -6.24 -5.31 -2.68
CA MET A 282 -5.80 -3.98 -2.24
C MET A 282 -5.57 -3.00 -3.40
N MET A 283 -4.99 -3.46 -4.51
CA MET A 283 -4.59 -2.57 -5.61
C MET A 283 -5.50 -2.67 -6.83
N GLY A 284 -6.04 -3.86 -7.11
CA GLY A 284 -6.92 -4.08 -8.25
C GLY A 284 -8.33 -3.53 -8.04
N SER A 285 -8.76 -3.41 -6.79
CA SER A 285 -10.06 -2.84 -6.44
C SER A 285 -10.14 -1.34 -6.67
N THR A 286 -9.01 -0.62 -6.68
CA THR A 286 -8.96 0.83 -6.94
C THR A 286 -9.54 1.24 -8.29
N ALA A 287 -9.43 0.38 -9.33
CA ALA A 287 -10.04 0.64 -10.62
C ALA A 287 -11.57 0.75 -10.56
N ILE A 288 -12.19 0.14 -9.54
CA ILE A 288 -13.64 0.17 -9.27
C ILE A 288 -13.94 1.20 -8.19
N GLY A 289 -13.13 1.24 -7.14
CA GLY A 289 -13.24 2.13 -5.99
C GLY A 289 -13.18 3.60 -6.34
N ALA A 290 -12.14 4.00 -7.08
CA ALA A 290 -11.89 5.40 -7.42
C ALA A 290 -13.05 6.03 -8.21
N PRO A 291 -13.62 5.41 -9.26
CA PRO A 291 -14.82 5.93 -9.92
C PRO A 291 -16.03 6.02 -8.99
N VAL A 292 -16.31 4.98 -8.20
CA VAL A 292 -17.48 4.96 -7.29
C VAL A 292 -17.39 6.07 -6.25
N VAL A 293 -16.24 6.21 -5.59
CA VAL A 293 -16.00 7.24 -4.58
C VAL A 293 -15.95 8.63 -5.23
N GLY A 294 -15.32 8.76 -6.40
CA GLY A 294 -15.24 10.00 -7.18
C GLY A 294 -16.61 10.55 -7.57
N THR A 295 -17.44 9.73 -8.22
CA THR A 295 -18.81 10.10 -8.61
C THR A 295 -19.68 10.42 -7.40
N ALA A 296 -19.53 9.69 -6.29
CA ALA A 296 -20.24 10.02 -5.06
C ALA A 296 -19.84 11.40 -4.51
N MET A 297 -18.54 11.74 -4.52
CA MET A 297 -18.08 13.06 -4.09
C MET A 297 -18.53 14.19 -5.02
N GLU A 298 -18.69 13.91 -6.31
CA GLU A 298 -19.18 14.87 -7.29
C GLU A 298 -20.63 15.28 -7.02
N HIS A 299 -21.51 14.31 -6.71
CA HIS A 299 -22.95 14.56 -6.53
C HIS A 299 -23.37 14.84 -5.08
N LEU A 300 -22.71 14.21 -4.11
CA LEU A 300 -23.13 14.25 -2.69
C LEU A 300 -22.15 15.07 -1.82
N GLY A 301 -21.08 15.60 -2.42
CA GLY A 301 -20.10 16.45 -1.78
C GLY A 301 -18.83 15.73 -1.33
N ALA A 302 -17.75 16.49 -1.20
CA ALA A 302 -16.40 15.98 -0.94
C ALA A 302 -16.24 15.14 0.34
N ARG A 303 -17.00 15.46 1.40
CA ARG A 303 -16.96 14.73 2.68
C ARG A 303 -17.47 13.29 2.55
N VAL A 304 -18.28 12.99 1.54
CA VAL A 304 -18.86 11.66 1.33
C VAL A 304 -17.80 10.62 1.01
N GLY A 305 -16.66 10.99 0.43
CA GLY A 305 -15.55 10.05 0.24
C GLY A 305 -15.02 9.48 1.56
N LEU A 306 -14.89 10.32 2.58
CA LEU A 306 -14.50 9.88 3.93
C LEU A 306 -15.60 9.06 4.61
N VAL A 307 -16.87 9.39 4.37
CA VAL A 307 -18.01 8.64 4.90
C VAL A 307 -18.10 7.25 4.28
N ILE A 308 -18.00 7.13 2.96
CA ILE A 308 -18.00 5.84 2.25
C ILE A 308 -16.87 4.95 2.76
N GLY A 309 -15.66 5.50 2.86
CA GLY A 309 -14.53 4.77 3.41
C GLY A 309 -14.77 4.34 4.86
N GLY A 310 -15.26 5.25 5.70
CA GLY A 310 -15.59 4.97 7.10
C GLY A 310 -16.62 3.85 7.26
N VAL A 311 -17.75 3.96 6.56
CA VAL A 311 -18.84 2.97 6.56
C VAL A 311 -18.35 1.62 6.04
N SER A 312 -17.55 1.60 4.96
CA SER A 312 -17.01 0.35 4.42
C SER A 312 -16.13 -0.40 5.43
N CYS A 313 -15.35 0.34 6.24
CA CYS A 313 -14.54 -0.23 7.31
C CYS A 313 -15.41 -0.80 8.45
N LEU A 314 -16.50 -0.14 8.81
CA LEU A 314 -17.46 -0.64 9.79
C LEU A 314 -18.18 -1.90 9.29
N VAL A 315 -18.57 -1.94 8.01
CA VAL A 315 -19.17 -3.12 7.37
C VAL A 315 -18.18 -4.28 7.35
N ALA A 316 -16.92 -4.03 7.00
CA ALA A 316 -15.86 -5.03 7.07
C ALA A 316 -15.67 -5.56 8.50
N ALA A 317 -15.64 -4.67 9.49
CA ALA A 317 -15.55 -5.07 10.89
C ALA A 317 -16.75 -5.93 11.34
N LEU A 318 -17.97 -5.55 10.95
CA LEU A 318 -19.19 -6.29 11.24
C LEU A 318 -19.14 -7.69 10.64
N LEU A 319 -18.68 -7.82 9.39
CA LEU A 319 -18.45 -9.12 8.75
C LEU A 319 -17.50 -9.99 9.58
N GLY A 320 -16.39 -9.41 10.05
CA GLY A 320 -15.44 -10.09 10.92
C GLY A 320 -16.06 -10.55 12.24
N MET A 321 -16.91 -9.71 12.86
CA MET A 321 -17.62 -10.05 14.11
C MET A 321 -18.66 -11.16 13.92
N VAL A 322 -19.47 -11.08 12.84
CA VAL A 322 -20.55 -12.04 12.56
C VAL A 322 -20.01 -13.40 12.14
N SER A 323 -18.81 -13.46 11.57
CA SER A 323 -18.21 -14.70 11.08
C SER A 323 -17.89 -15.77 12.13
N ARG A 324 -18.29 -15.60 13.41
CA ARG A 324 -18.14 -16.54 14.54
C ARG A 324 -16.83 -17.32 14.48
N TYR A 325 -15.73 -16.60 14.33
CA TYR A 325 -14.39 -17.17 14.35
C TYR A 325 -14.17 -17.86 15.71
N GLN A 326 -14.12 -19.20 15.74
CA GLN A 326 -13.60 -19.92 16.91
C GLN A 326 -12.11 -19.56 17.02
N PRO A 327 -11.66 -18.99 18.15
CA PRO A 327 -10.31 -18.45 18.28
C PRO A 327 -9.27 -19.58 18.23
N GLY A 328 -8.77 -19.88 17.04
CA GLY A 328 -7.47 -20.51 16.88
C GLY A 328 -6.41 -19.48 17.24
N ALA A 329 -5.92 -19.58 18.48
CA ALA A 329 -4.75 -18.94 19.10
C ALA A 329 -4.34 -17.56 18.56
N VAL A 330 -4.37 -16.55 19.43
CA VAL A 330 -3.52 -15.35 19.24
C VAL A 330 -2.10 -15.85 18.98
N ILE A 331 -1.63 -15.78 17.73
CA ILE A 331 -0.26 -16.14 17.38
C ILE A 331 0.62 -15.02 17.94
N ARG A 332 1.02 -15.15 19.20
CA ARG A 332 2.08 -14.33 19.78
C ARG A 332 3.34 -14.62 18.96
N ARG A 333 4.02 -13.57 18.50
CA ARG A 333 5.40 -13.72 18.02
C ARG A 333 6.20 -14.43 19.13
N PRO A 334 7.00 -15.47 18.82
CA PRO A 334 8.00 -15.94 19.77
C PRO A 334 8.90 -14.75 20.11
N MET A 335 9.10 -14.46 21.39
CA MET A 335 10.20 -13.59 21.80
C MET A 335 11.51 -14.26 21.32
N PRO A 336 12.51 -13.49 20.87
CA PRO A 336 13.84 -14.06 20.75
C PRO A 336 14.23 -14.58 22.13
N ASP A 337 14.56 -15.87 22.22
CA ASP A 337 15.07 -16.48 23.43
C ASP A 337 16.25 -15.64 23.94
N ALA A 338 16.12 -15.12 25.16
CA ALA A 338 17.21 -14.50 25.91
C ALA A 338 18.16 -15.60 26.46
N SER A 339 18.51 -16.56 25.62
CA SER A 339 19.50 -17.60 25.90
C SER A 339 20.44 -17.73 24.70
N GLY A 340 21.44 -16.87 24.69
CA GLY A 340 22.70 -17.07 23.98
C GLY A 340 23.85 -16.87 24.96
N PRO A 341 24.92 -17.66 24.82
CA PRO A 341 25.76 -18.24 25.87
C PRO A 341 26.56 -17.27 26.74
#